data_AF-A0A016AKV5-F1
#
_entry.id   AF-A0A016AKV5-F1
#
_cell.length_a   1.000
_cell.length_b   1.000
_cell.length_c   1.000
_cell.angle_alpha   90.00
_cell.angle_beta   90.00
_cell.angle_gamma   90.00
#
_symmetry.space_group_name_H-M   'P 1'
#
loop_
_entity.id
_entity.type
_entity.pdbx_description
1 polymer ?
#
loop_
_entity_poly.entity_id
_entity_poly.type
_entity_poly.pdbx_seq_one_letter_code
_entity_poly.pdbx_strand_id
1 'polypeptide(L)'
;MKKKNRKNNKAGIITVGGNFTLPGQKRPNVIVLTQPKRFGLDISDYMAAVRVAENVDFSRRYKLYDLYEDILMDTHLSCVLEKRKNAVLCSNMEFRVDGKPDDKINEQIQSPWFNRLVGDILDAKFWGFSLCQFYKLQEWVDYDLVPRKHVDPVRELILRHQTDITGHSWNEYTDLLFVGSPSDLGLLAKAAPWVIYKRNTTGDWAQFSEVFGMPIQEYIYDSDDDESRQRAMEDAANAGSLAQFFHAKDTELKLTEAGNKTGSADVYERLCERCNNEISKLILGNTLTTESSEKGTQALGTVHKKVEDKVLEADRKYVLNVLNYDMTDILLRMGINTEGGTFCFPEPKETDAGTKISILTQLKKNFNIPIDDDYLYEEFGIDKPANYEQLKAEQKTAEQADQIPSPKKEPEPANKGRDDEPTPKQKRNFRNWLKGFFVKAPADGAALDW
;
A
#
# COMPACT_ATOMS: atom_id res chain seq x y z
N MET A 1 -1.34 0.19 -31.71
CA MET A 1 -2.14 -1.04 -31.96
C MET A 1 -1.42 -2.20 -32.68
N LYS A 2 -0.13 -2.12 -33.06
CA LYS A 2 0.59 -3.22 -33.76
C LYS A 2 1.39 -4.21 -32.88
N LYS A 3 1.47 -4.03 -31.55
CA LYS A 3 2.30 -4.88 -30.65
C LYS A 3 1.73 -6.29 -30.37
N LYS A 4 0.40 -6.48 -30.34
CA LYS A 4 -0.21 -7.77 -29.90
C LYS A 4 -0.04 -8.96 -30.86
N ASN A 5 0.06 -8.74 -32.17
CA ASN A 5 -0.01 -9.85 -33.14
C ASN A 5 1.32 -10.58 -33.43
N ARG A 6 2.48 -10.06 -33.00
CA ARG A 6 3.78 -10.73 -33.27
C ARG A 6 4.07 -11.90 -32.33
N LYS A 7 3.40 -11.98 -31.18
CA LYS A 7 3.65 -12.98 -30.13
C LYS A 7 3.01 -14.34 -30.42
N ASN A 8 1.79 -14.33 -30.97
CA ASN A 8 0.91 -15.50 -31.05
C ASN A 8 1.37 -16.62 -32.01
N ASN A 9 2.51 -16.45 -32.70
CA ASN A 9 2.98 -17.39 -33.72
C ASN A 9 4.41 -17.91 -33.48
N LYS A 10 5.07 -17.57 -32.36
CA LYS A 10 6.42 -18.11 -32.03
C LYS A 10 6.26 -19.44 -31.28
N ALA A 11 7.02 -20.47 -31.69
CA ALA A 11 7.05 -21.74 -30.95
C ALA A 11 7.64 -21.52 -29.55
N GLY A 12 7.14 -22.26 -28.55
CA GLY A 12 7.59 -22.14 -27.16
C GLY A 12 7.01 -20.97 -26.36
N ILE A 13 5.96 -20.30 -26.84
CA ILE A 13 5.20 -19.29 -26.06
C ILE A 13 3.84 -19.85 -25.63
N ILE A 14 3.48 -19.65 -24.37
CA ILE A 14 2.18 -19.98 -23.80
C ILE A 14 1.17 -18.94 -24.29
N THR A 15 0.30 -19.34 -25.21
CA THR A 15 -0.75 -18.46 -25.74
C THR A 15 -2.03 -18.62 -24.92
N VAL A 16 -2.62 -17.48 -24.54
CA VAL A 16 -3.83 -17.41 -23.71
C VAL A 16 -4.94 -16.75 -24.53
N GLY A 17 -6.14 -17.34 -24.54
CA GLY A 17 -7.31 -16.72 -25.17
C GLY A 17 -8.60 -17.47 -24.91
N GLY A 18 -9.67 -17.06 -25.60
CA GLY A 18 -10.95 -17.75 -25.53
C GLY A 18 -11.00 -19.03 -26.37
N ASN A 19 -12.18 -19.64 -26.41
CA ASN A 19 -12.42 -20.86 -27.18
C ASN A 19 -12.32 -20.65 -28.70
N PHE A 20 -12.51 -19.41 -29.16
CA PHE A 20 -12.37 -19.02 -30.55
C PHE A 20 -10.99 -18.41 -30.80
N THR A 21 -10.34 -18.82 -31.89
CA THR A 21 -9.06 -18.24 -32.34
C THR A 21 -9.25 -16.82 -32.85
N LEU A 22 -8.37 -15.91 -32.46
CA LEU A 22 -8.41 -14.53 -32.96
C LEU A 22 -7.96 -14.45 -34.43
N PRO A 23 -8.43 -13.46 -35.22
CA PRO A 23 -8.00 -13.27 -36.60
C PRO A 23 -6.47 -13.14 -36.72
N GLY A 24 -5.85 -13.97 -37.56
CA GLY A 24 -4.39 -13.99 -37.80
C GLY A 24 -3.58 -14.97 -36.93
N GLN A 25 -4.24 -15.71 -36.03
CA GLN A 25 -3.64 -16.74 -35.23
C GLN A 25 -3.60 -18.08 -35.99
N LYS A 26 -2.40 -18.68 -36.15
CA LYS A 26 -2.23 -19.92 -36.94
C LYS A 26 -2.37 -21.21 -36.14
N ARG A 27 -2.32 -21.13 -34.80
CA ARG A 27 -2.35 -22.27 -33.88
C ARG A 27 -3.40 -22.05 -32.79
N PRO A 28 -4.06 -23.09 -32.26
CA PRO A 28 -4.95 -22.94 -31.12
C PRO A 28 -4.20 -22.37 -29.91
N ASN A 29 -4.92 -21.74 -28.98
CA ASN A 29 -4.34 -21.28 -27.71
C ASN A 29 -3.88 -22.48 -26.88
N VAL A 30 -2.74 -22.33 -26.20
CA VAL A 30 -2.28 -23.30 -25.19
C VAL A 30 -3.26 -23.31 -24.02
N ILE A 31 -3.67 -22.14 -23.55
CA ILE A 31 -4.63 -21.93 -22.47
C ILE A 31 -5.94 -21.37 -23.02
N VAL A 32 -7.05 -22.01 -22.69
CA VAL A 32 -8.41 -21.55 -22.99
C VAL A 32 -9.07 -21.03 -21.72
N LEU A 33 -9.23 -19.71 -21.64
CA LEU A 33 -9.85 -19.05 -20.51
C LEU A 33 -11.36 -19.29 -20.45
N THR A 34 -11.85 -19.56 -19.25
CA THR A 34 -13.26 -19.54 -18.90
C THR A 34 -13.57 -18.32 -18.02
N GLN A 35 -14.83 -17.90 -18.01
CA GLN A 35 -15.25 -16.78 -17.17
C GLN A 35 -15.04 -17.11 -15.68
N PRO A 36 -14.54 -16.16 -14.87
CA PRO A 36 -14.37 -16.37 -13.45
C PRO A 36 -15.73 -16.44 -12.76
N LYS A 37 -15.88 -17.37 -11.81
CA LYS A 37 -17.08 -17.41 -10.96
C LYS A 37 -16.92 -16.38 -9.84
N ARG A 38 -17.83 -15.41 -9.77
CA ARG A 38 -17.87 -14.39 -8.71
C ARG A 38 -19.22 -14.41 -8.01
N PHE A 39 -19.21 -14.03 -6.73
CA PHE A 39 -20.35 -13.92 -5.83
C PHE A 39 -21.04 -15.26 -5.52
N GLY A 40 -21.77 -15.29 -4.40
CA GLY A 40 -22.49 -16.48 -3.94
C GLY A 40 -21.60 -17.64 -3.48
N LEU A 41 -20.36 -17.34 -3.06
CA LEU A 41 -19.47 -18.32 -2.42
C LEU A 41 -19.63 -18.25 -0.90
N ASP A 42 -19.80 -19.41 -0.27
CA ASP A 42 -19.97 -19.53 1.17
C ASP A 42 -18.80 -20.25 1.86
N ILE A 43 -18.92 -20.50 3.16
CA ILE A 43 -17.88 -21.21 3.92
C ILE A 43 -17.73 -22.67 3.49
N SER A 44 -18.79 -23.29 2.98
CA SER A 44 -18.78 -24.66 2.46
C SER A 44 -17.97 -24.74 1.17
N ASP A 45 -18.15 -23.75 0.28
CA ASP A 45 -17.34 -23.58 -0.93
C ASP A 45 -15.86 -23.37 -0.59
N TYR A 46 -15.55 -22.55 0.41
CA TYR A 46 -14.18 -22.38 0.92
C TYR A 46 -13.58 -23.72 1.38
N MET A 47 -14.28 -24.46 2.25
CA MET A 47 -13.80 -25.76 2.75
C MET A 47 -13.60 -26.75 1.61
N ALA A 48 -14.50 -26.79 0.63
CA ALA A 48 -14.38 -27.65 -0.54
C ALA A 48 -13.21 -27.25 -1.44
N ALA A 49 -12.97 -25.95 -1.64
CA ALA A 49 -11.87 -25.43 -2.43
C ALA A 49 -10.51 -25.77 -1.81
N VAL A 50 -10.35 -25.61 -0.50
CA VAL A 50 -9.11 -25.96 0.22
C VAL A 50 -8.85 -27.47 0.15
N ARG A 51 -9.84 -28.31 0.48
CA ARG A 51 -9.68 -29.78 0.43
C ARG A 51 -9.27 -30.30 -0.95
N VAL A 52 -9.82 -29.69 -2.00
CA VAL A 52 -9.52 -30.08 -3.39
C VAL A 52 -8.16 -29.54 -3.85
N ALA A 53 -7.74 -28.37 -3.37
CA ALA A 53 -6.41 -27.82 -3.64
C ALA A 53 -5.29 -28.60 -2.92
N GLU A 54 -5.57 -29.13 -1.73
CA GLU A 54 -4.65 -29.94 -0.92
C GLU A 54 -4.65 -31.43 -1.30
N ASN A 55 -5.46 -31.84 -2.28
CA ASN A 55 -5.46 -33.23 -2.73
C ASN A 55 -4.08 -33.61 -3.28
N VAL A 56 -3.46 -34.63 -2.68
CA VAL A 56 -2.08 -35.04 -2.96
C VAL A 56 -1.92 -35.55 -4.38
N ASP A 57 -2.87 -36.35 -4.85
CA ASP A 57 -2.81 -36.89 -6.20
C ASP A 57 -3.15 -35.82 -7.22
N PHE A 58 -4.29 -35.14 -7.08
CA PHE A 58 -4.79 -34.16 -8.05
C PHE A 58 -5.08 -32.82 -7.38
N SER A 59 -4.05 -32.00 -7.16
CA SER A 59 -4.17 -30.66 -6.56
C SER A 59 -4.90 -29.68 -7.48
N ARG A 60 -6.23 -29.68 -7.47
CA ARG A 60 -7.05 -28.85 -8.34
C ARG A 60 -7.33 -27.50 -7.68
N ARG A 61 -6.72 -26.45 -8.21
CA ARG A 61 -6.75 -25.12 -7.59
C ARG A 61 -7.75 -24.14 -8.22
N TYR A 62 -8.44 -24.51 -9.29
CA TYR A 62 -9.35 -23.57 -9.98
C TYR A 62 -10.44 -23.01 -9.07
N LYS A 63 -11.06 -23.85 -8.20
CA LYS A 63 -12.07 -23.40 -7.22
C LYS A 63 -11.49 -22.43 -6.19
N LEU A 64 -10.26 -22.70 -5.75
CA LEU A 64 -9.54 -21.85 -4.81
C LEU A 64 -9.26 -20.48 -5.44
N TYR A 65 -8.87 -20.46 -6.71
CA TYR A 65 -8.59 -19.20 -7.41
C TYR A 65 -9.84 -18.45 -7.85
N ASP A 66 -10.97 -19.13 -8.13
CA ASP A 66 -12.28 -18.47 -8.23
C ASP A 66 -12.63 -17.77 -6.91
N LEU A 67 -12.42 -18.44 -5.77
CA LEU A 67 -12.61 -17.84 -4.46
C LEU A 67 -11.69 -16.63 -4.22
N TYR A 68 -10.43 -16.69 -4.63
CA TYR A 68 -9.50 -15.56 -4.47
C TYR A 68 -9.93 -14.35 -5.29
N GLU A 69 -10.33 -14.55 -6.54
CA GLU A 69 -10.84 -13.49 -7.39
C GLU A 69 -12.13 -12.86 -6.84
N ASP A 70 -12.96 -13.63 -6.14
CA ASP A 70 -14.16 -13.13 -5.46
C ASP A 70 -13.83 -12.27 -4.22
N ILE A 71 -12.98 -12.78 -3.32
CA ILE A 71 -12.69 -12.06 -2.06
C ILE A 71 -11.89 -10.78 -2.30
N LEU A 72 -11.14 -10.69 -3.40
CA LEU A 72 -10.44 -9.47 -3.79
C LEU A 72 -11.40 -8.31 -4.15
N MET A 73 -12.70 -8.56 -4.32
CA MET A 73 -13.68 -7.48 -4.42
C MET A 73 -13.98 -6.82 -3.06
N ASP A 74 -13.50 -7.37 -1.93
CA ASP A 74 -13.59 -6.71 -0.62
C ASP A 74 -12.64 -5.51 -0.55
N THR A 75 -13.20 -4.35 -0.19
CA THR A 75 -12.48 -3.07 -0.17
C THR A 75 -11.38 -3.03 0.89
N HIS A 76 -11.59 -3.66 2.04
CA HIS A 76 -10.61 -3.67 3.13
C HIS A 76 -9.43 -4.57 2.78
N LEU A 77 -9.71 -5.80 2.32
CA LEU A 77 -8.67 -6.73 1.86
C LEU A 77 -7.83 -6.10 0.74
N SER A 78 -8.48 -5.52 -0.28
CA SER A 78 -7.78 -4.84 -1.36
C SER A 78 -6.88 -3.70 -0.86
N CYS A 79 -7.39 -2.88 0.05
CA CYS A 79 -6.63 -1.76 0.63
C CYS A 79 -5.35 -2.24 1.34
N VAL A 80 -5.45 -3.24 2.22
CA VAL A 80 -4.28 -3.71 2.98
C VAL A 80 -3.24 -4.43 2.10
N LEU A 81 -3.69 -5.15 1.07
CA LEU A 81 -2.81 -5.81 0.10
C LEU A 81 -2.03 -4.78 -0.71
N GLU A 82 -2.74 -3.80 -1.28
CA GLU A 82 -2.12 -2.72 -2.07
C GLU A 82 -1.18 -1.89 -1.21
N LYS A 83 -1.54 -1.58 0.03
CA LYS A 83 -0.66 -0.87 0.97
C LYS A 83 0.68 -1.59 1.16
N ARG A 84 0.64 -2.90 1.40
CA ARG A 84 1.84 -3.74 1.57
C ARG A 84 2.66 -3.81 0.27
N LYS A 85 2.01 -4.01 -0.88
CA LYS A 85 2.69 -4.10 -2.18
C LYS A 85 3.35 -2.78 -2.56
N ASN A 86 2.61 -1.68 -2.45
CA ASN A 86 3.10 -0.35 -2.82
C ASN A 86 4.30 0.10 -1.97
N ALA A 87 4.39 -0.33 -0.71
CA ALA A 87 5.57 -0.07 0.10
C ALA A 87 6.87 -0.61 -0.54
N VAL A 88 6.80 -1.77 -1.21
CA VAL A 88 7.93 -2.33 -1.97
C VAL A 88 8.05 -1.67 -3.34
N LEU A 89 6.95 -1.52 -4.08
CA LEU A 89 6.98 -0.97 -5.46
C LEU A 89 7.42 0.50 -5.53
N CYS A 90 7.20 1.27 -4.46
CA CYS A 90 7.72 2.63 -4.32
C CYS A 90 9.18 2.69 -3.85
N SER A 91 9.82 1.54 -3.57
CA SER A 91 11.23 1.48 -3.20
C SER A 91 12.08 1.47 -4.47
N ASN A 92 13.06 2.38 -4.54
CA ASN A 92 14.04 2.36 -5.63
C ASN A 92 14.89 1.10 -5.52
N MET A 93 14.97 0.33 -6.60
CA MET A 93 15.83 -0.85 -6.71
C MET A 93 16.92 -0.58 -7.75
N GLU A 94 18.12 -1.06 -7.49
CA GLU A 94 19.29 -0.88 -8.34
C GLU A 94 20.02 -2.21 -8.50
N PHE A 95 20.65 -2.39 -9.66
CA PHE A 95 21.68 -3.40 -9.86
C PHE A 95 23.06 -2.76 -9.74
N ARG A 96 23.93 -3.37 -8.93
CA ARG A 96 25.28 -2.87 -8.66
C ARG A 96 26.35 -3.93 -8.88
N VAL A 97 27.44 -3.55 -9.53
CA VAL A 97 28.67 -4.34 -9.68
C VAL A 97 29.74 -3.67 -8.85
N ASP A 98 30.39 -4.41 -7.94
CA ASP A 98 31.39 -3.87 -7.00
C ASP A 98 30.93 -2.59 -6.27
N GLY A 99 29.64 -2.53 -5.94
CA GLY A 99 29.03 -1.41 -5.24
C GLY A 99 28.69 -0.18 -6.10
N LYS A 100 28.98 -0.20 -7.41
CA LYS A 100 28.63 0.88 -8.34
C LYS A 100 27.40 0.50 -9.19
N PRO A 101 26.46 1.42 -9.42
CA PRO A 101 25.33 1.18 -10.32
C PRO A 101 25.79 0.84 -11.74
N ASP A 102 25.18 -0.17 -12.37
CA ASP A 102 25.36 -0.48 -13.79
C ASP A 102 24.28 0.20 -14.63
N ASP A 103 24.65 1.18 -15.45
CA ASP A 103 23.67 2.00 -16.20
C ASP A 103 22.81 1.17 -17.17
N LYS A 104 23.40 0.15 -17.80
CA LYS A 104 22.73 -0.63 -18.85
C LYS A 104 21.65 -1.55 -18.26
N ILE A 105 21.95 -2.20 -17.15
CA ILE A 105 20.98 -3.04 -16.44
C ILE A 105 19.96 -2.16 -15.73
N ASN A 106 20.40 -1.03 -15.15
CA ASN A 106 19.49 -0.09 -14.49
C ASN A 106 18.48 0.53 -15.46
N GLU A 107 18.84 0.72 -16.74
CA GLU A 107 17.87 1.13 -17.77
C GLU A 107 16.77 0.05 -17.99
N GLN A 108 17.14 -1.24 -17.98
CA GLN A 108 16.18 -2.34 -18.10
C GLN A 108 15.24 -2.43 -16.90
N ILE A 109 15.75 -2.27 -15.67
CA ILE A 109 14.91 -2.38 -14.45
C ILE A 109 13.99 -1.17 -14.25
N GLN A 110 14.32 -0.01 -14.81
CA GLN A 110 13.45 1.17 -14.75
C GLN A 110 12.25 1.06 -15.70
N SER A 111 12.25 0.08 -16.59
CA SER A 111 11.18 -0.09 -17.56
C SER A 111 9.91 -0.71 -16.94
N PRO A 112 8.73 -0.51 -17.56
CA PRO A 112 7.46 -0.92 -16.96
C PRO A 112 7.28 -2.42 -16.71
N TRP A 113 8.02 -3.29 -17.39
CA TRP A 113 7.90 -4.73 -17.16
C TRP A 113 8.46 -5.14 -15.81
N PHE A 114 9.54 -4.50 -15.37
CA PHE A 114 10.23 -4.90 -14.15
C PHE A 114 9.41 -4.56 -12.90
N ASN A 115 8.81 -3.37 -12.85
CA ASN A 115 7.92 -3.01 -11.73
C ASN A 115 6.69 -3.93 -11.65
N ARG A 116 6.11 -4.32 -12.80
CA ARG A 116 5.05 -5.35 -12.84
C ARG A 116 5.55 -6.70 -12.31
N LEU A 117 6.75 -7.11 -12.70
CA LEU A 117 7.35 -8.37 -12.24
C LEU A 117 7.52 -8.38 -10.73
N VAL A 118 8.03 -7.30 -10.13
CA VAL A 118 8.14 -7.18 -8.67
C VAL A 118 6.77 -7.34 -8.01
N GLY A 119 5.73 -6.73 -8.59
CA GLY A 119 4.35 -6.93 -8.15
C GLY A 119 3.90 -8.39 -8.21
N ASP A 120 4.18 -9.09 -9.32
CA ASP A 120 3.82 -10.50 -9.49
C ASP A 120 4.64 -11.45 -8.59
N ILE A 121 5.91 -11.11 -8.29
CA ILE A 121 6.73 -11.82 -7.29
C ILE A 121 6.08 -11.71 -5.92
N LEU A 122 5.66 -10.51 -5.51
CA LEU A 122 4.98 -10.30 -4.22
C LEU A 122 3.63 -11.02 -4.18
N ASP A 123 2.88 -10.99 -5.30
CA ASP A 123 1.61 -11.69 -5.41
C ASP A 123 1.75 -13.21 -5.24
N ALA A 124 2.93 -13.80 -5.47
CA ALA A 124 3.16 -15.21 -5.15
C ALA A 124 2.88 -15.54 -3.67
N LYS A 125 3.15 -14.62 -2.73
CA LYS A 125 2.86 -14.83 -1.31
C LYS A 125 1.35 -14.81 -1.01
N PHE A 126 0.60 -14.00 -1.75
CA PHE A 126 -0.85 -13.88 -1.57
C PHE A 126 -1.59 -15.04 -2.23
N TRP A 127 -1.16 -15.45 -3.42
CA TRP A 127 -1.79 -16.47 -4.25
C TRP A 127 -1.20 -17.89 -4.10
N GLY A 128 -0.09 -18.01 -3.36
CA GLY A 128 0.69 -19.25 -3.17
C GLY A 128 1.85 -19.39 -4.15
N PHE A 129 1.65 -18.97 -5.41
CA PHE A 129 2.72 -18.90 -6.41
C PHE A 129 2.43 -17.91 -7.54
N SER A 130 3.46 -17.63 -8.33
CA SER A 130 3.40 -16.98 -9.64
C SER A 130 4.24 -17.77 -10.64
N LEU A 131 3.78 -17.89 -11.88
CA LEU A 131 4.55 -18.48 -12.98
C LEU A 131 4.62 -17.46 -14.12
N CYS A 132 5.82 -17.03 -14.46
CA CYS A 132 6.07 -15.99 -15.46
C CYS A 132 6.84 -16.57 -16.64
N GLN A 133 6.39 -16.31 -17.87
CA GLN A 133 7.12 -16.65 -19.08
C GLN A 133 7.77 -15.42 -19.71
N PHE A 134 9.10 -15.42 -19.79
CA PHE A 134 9.88 -14.31 -20.34
C PHE A 134 10.12 -14.45 -21.84
N TYR A 135 10.26 -13.30 -22.51
CA TYR A 135 10.61 -13.24 -23.93
C TYR A 135 11.25 -11.90 -24.27
N LYS A 136 12.06 -11.89 -25.35
CA LYS A 136 12.64 -10.66 -25.90
C LYS A 136 11.70 -9.97 -26.88
N LEU A 137 11.58 -8.65 -26.73
CA LEU A 137 10.98 -7.70 -27.67
C LEU A 137 12.06 -6.75 -28.18
N GLN A 138 12.76 -7.16 -29.25
CA GLN A 138 13.94 -6.43 -29.77
C GLN A 138 15.02 -6.33 -28.67
N GLU A 139 15.32 -5.13 -28.19
CA GLU A 139 16.32 -4.85 -27.16
C GLU A 139 15.74 -4.90 -25.72
N TRP A 140 14.42 -5.04 -25.58
CA TRP A 140 13.75 -5.05 -24.29
C TRP A 140 13.31 -6.45 -23.90
N VAL A 141 13.30 -6.72 -22.60
CA VAL A 141 12.67 -7.90 -22.01
C VAL A 141 11.21 -7.59 -21.70
N ASP A 142 10.36 -8.60 -21.75
CA ASP A 142 9.01 -8.55 -21.21
C ASP A 142 8.57 -9.97 -20.81
N TYR A 143 7.44 -10.10 -20.14
CA TYR A 143 6.92 -11.39 -19.67
C TYR A 143 5.40 -11.44 -19.65
N ASP A 144 4.86 -12.66 -19.70
CA ASP A 144 3.46 -12.94 -19.37
C ASP A 144 3.38 -13.66 -18.03
N LEU A 145 2.44 -13.23 -17.19
CA LEU A 145 1.98 -14.01 -16.06
C LEU A 145 1.05 -15.12 -16.58
N VAL A 146 1.40 -16.38 -16.35
CA VAL A 146 0.57 -17.52 -16.73
C VAL A 146 -0.66 -17.57 -15.80
N PRO A 147 -1.89 -17.69 -16.34
CA PRO A 147 -3.11 -17.76 -15.52
C PRO A 147 -3.04 -18.89 -14.48
N ARG A 148 -3.07 -18.54 -13.19
CA ARG A 148 -2.87 -19.49 -12.08
C ARG A 148 -3.85 -20.67 -12.08
N LYS A 149 -5.08 -20.49 -12.57
CA LYS A 149 -6.08 -21.56 -12.75
C LYS A 149 -5.66 -22.67 -13.71
N HIS A 150 -4.66 -22.40 -14.54
CA HIS A 150 -4.16 -23.31 -15.57
C HIS A 150 -2.77 -23.86 -15.26
N VAL A 151 -2.28 -23.67 -14.04
CA VAL A 151 -0.95 -24.13 -13.63
C VAL A 151 -1.10 -25.14 -12.51
N ASP A 152 -0.54 -26.34 -12.72
CA ASP A 152 -0.30 -27.34 -11.69
C ASP A 152 1.19 -27.26 -11.32
N PRO A 153 1.55 -26.57 -10.22
CA PRO A 153 2.94 -26.41 -9.84
C PRO A 153 3.54 -27.66 -9.19
N VAL A 154 2.72 -28.61 -8.73
CA VAL A 154 3.20 -29.86 -8.12
C VAL A 154 3.71 -30.81 -9.20
N ARG A 155 2.99 -30.88 -10.32
CA ARG A 155 3.36 -31.73 -11.46
C ARG A 155 4.04 -30.99 -12.60
N GLU A 156 4.24 -29.68 -12.43
CA GLU A 156 4.83 -28.79 -13.42
C GLU A 156 4.12 -28.87 -14.78
N LEU A 157 2.79 -28.74 -14.75
CA LEU A 157 1.94 -28.77 -15.94
C LEU A 157 1.26 -27.42 -16.21
N ILE A 158 1.08 -27.12 -17.49
CA ILE A 158 0.23 -26.05 -18.01
C ILE A 158 -1.01 -26.69 -18.64
N LEU A 159 -2.16 -26.46 -18.02
CA LEU A 159 -3.44 -27.05 -18.35
C LEU A 159 -4.17 -26.22 -19.40
N ARG A 160 -4.71 -26.87 -20.43
CA ARG A 160 -5.46 -26.16 -21.47
C ARG A 160 -6.77 -25.61 -20.93
N HIS A 161 -7.54 -26.44 -20.23
CA HIS A 161 -8.72 -26.04 -19.49
C HIS A 161 -8.47 -26.19 -17.98
N GLN A 162 -9.07 -25.31 -17.18
CA GLN A 162 -8.88 -25.28 -15.72
C GLN A 162 -9.32 -26.56 -14.98
N THR A 163 -10.07 -27.44 -15.63
CA THR A 163 -10.54 -28.73 -15.11
C THR A 163 -9.71 -29.93 -15.56
N ASP A 164 -8.76 -29.73 -16.47
CA ASP A 164 -7.95 -30.80 -17.01
C ASP A 164 -7.02 -31.38 -15.94
N ILE A 165 -6.65 -32.65 -16.11
CA ILE A 165 -5.73 -33.38 -15.21
C ILE A 165 -4.36 -33.64 -15.86
N THR A 166 -4.24 -33.33 -17.14
CA THR A 166 -3.03 -33.46 -17.95
C THR A 166 -2.80 -32.16 -18.70
N GLY A 167 -1.56 -31.84 -19.03
CA GLY A 167 -1.22 -30.61 -19.73
C GLY A 167 0.17 -30.67 -20.34
N HIS A 168 0.64 -29.52 -20.80
CA HIS A 168 2.00 -29.35 -21.31
C HIS A 168 3.00 -29.31 -20.15
N SER A 169 4.11 -30.03 -20.27
CA SER A 169 5.17 -29.98 -19.25
C SER A 169 5.87 -28.63 -19.30
N TRP A 170 6.28 -28.10 -18.14
CA TRP A 170 7.09 -26.89 -18.08
C TRP A 170 8.40 -27.01 -18.88
N ASN A 171 8.94 -28.23 -19.00
CA ASN A 171 10.15 -28.53 -19.80
C ASN A 171 10.00 -28.24 -21.30
N GLU A 172 8.77 -28.08 -21.80
CA GLU A 172 8.51 -27.64 -23.18
C GLU A 172 8.82 -26.15 -23.38
N TYR A 173 9.11 -25.41 -22.30
CA TYR A 173 9.32 -23.96 -22.29
C TYR A 173 10.65 -23.60 -21.61
N THR A 174 11.44 -22.74 -22.24
CA THR A 174 12.81 -22.44 -21.79
C THR A 174 12.91 -21.36 -20.72
N ASP A 175 12.00 -20.39 -20.72
CA ASP A 175 12.15 -19.13 -19.99
C ASP A 175 11.01 -18.93 -18.96
N LEU A 176 10.74 -19.96 -18.19
CA LEU A 176 9.77 -19.94 -17.09
C LEU A 176 10.45 -19.62 -15.76
N LEU A 177 9.90 -18.64 -15.05
CA LEU A 177 10.24 -18.34 -13.66
C LEU A 177 9.07 -18.76 -12.78
N PHE A 178 9.29 -19.76 -11.92
CA PHE A 178 8.37 -20.12 -10.86
C PHE A 178 8.76 -19.41 -9.57
N VAL A 179 7.80 -18.77 -8.92
CA VAL A 179 7.99 -18.04 -7.67
C VAL A 179 6.97 -18.52 -6.65
N GLY A 180 7.42 -18.88 -5.44
CA GLY A 180 6.56 -19.40 -4.38
C GLY A 180 6.84 -20.87 -4.10
N SER A 181 5.81 -21.61 -3.67
CA SER A 181 5.94 -23.04 -3.34
C SER A 181 4.83 -23.86 -4.00
N PRO A 182 5.12 -25.07 -4.52
CA PRO A 182 4.14 -25.87 -5.23
C PRO A 182 2.87 -26.19 -4.44
N SER A 183 3.00 -26.39 -3.13
CA SER A 183 1.88 -26.78 -2.27
C SER A 183 1.29 -25.61 -1.48
N ASP A 184 1.85 -24.40 -1.55
CA ASP A 184 1.34 -23.26 -0.78
C ASP A 184 0.00 -22.77 -1.35
N LEU A 185 -0.97 -22.54 -0.47
CA LEU A 185 -2.26 -21.98 -0.83
C LEU A 185 -2.19 -20.44 -0.89
N GLY A 186 -1.22 -19.82 -0.23
CA GLY A 186 -1.09 -18.37 -0.13
C GLY A 186 -1.95 -17.76 0.98
N LEU A 187 -1.68 -16.48 1.27
CA LEU A 187 -2.38 -15.74 2.34
C LEU A 187 -3.87 -15.52 2.05
N LEU A 188 -4.28 -15.50 0.79
CA LEU A 188 -5.69 -15.32 0.41
C LEU A 188 -6.58 -16.47 0.92
N ALA A 189 -6.09 -17.71 1.02
CA ALA A 189 -6.82 -18.81 1.66
C ALA A 189 -7.18 -18.47 3.11
N LYS A 190 -6.23 -17.88 3.85
CA LYS A 190 -6.42 -17.52 5.26
C LYS A 190 -7.33 -16.30 5.42
N ALA A 191 -7.34 -15.39 4.45
CA ALA A 191 -8.20 -14.21 4.44
C ALA A 191 -9.65 -14.55 4.06
N ALA A 192 -9.86 -15.54 3.19
CA ALA A 192 -11.16 -15.90 2.63
C ALA A 192 -12.30 -16.05 3.65
N PRO A 193 -12.16 -16.83 4.76
CA PRO A 193 -13.25 -16.98 5.72
C PRO A 193 -13.66 -15.65 6.36
N TRP A 194 -12.71 -14.75 6.65
CA TRP A 194 -13.01 -13.45 7.24
C TRP A 194 -13.79 -12.54 6.29
N VAL A 195 -13.47 -12.57 4.99
CA VAL A 195 -14.22 -11.83 3.98
C VAL A 195 -15.64 -12.38 3.83
N ILE A 196 -15.80 -13.72 3.82
CA ILE A 196 -17.12 -14.37 3.74
C ILE A 196 -17.98 -13.98 4.95
N TYR A 197 -17.44 -14.08 6.16
CA TYR A 197 -18.17 -13.70 7.38
C TYR A 197 -18.55 -12.23 7.38
N LYS A 198 -17.61 -11.34 7.05
CA LYS A 198 -17.88 -9.90 6.94
C LYS A 198 -19.01 -9.60 5.94
N ARG A 199 -18.94 -10.19 4.74
CA ARG A 199 -19.93 -9.97 3.69
C ARG A 199 -21.33 -10.40 4.12
N ASN A 200 -21.45 -11.60 4.69
CA ASN A 200 -22.72 -12.11 5.20
C ASN A 200 -23.27 -11.23 6.32
N THR A 201 -22.41 -10.89 7.30
CA THR A 201 -22.78 -10.01 8.42
C THR A 201 -23.25 -8.64 7.94
N THR A 202 -22.59 -8.08 6.91
CA THR A 202 -23.01 -6.80 6.32
C THR A 202 -24.38 -6.92 5.64
N GLY A 203 -24.63 -8.04 4.96
CA GLY A 203 -25.94 -8.33 4.38
C GLY A 203 -27.05 -8.46 5.44
N ASP A 204 -26.79 -9.23 6.50
CA ASP A 204 -27.71 -9.39 7.63
C ASP A 204 -27.97 -8.05 8.33
N TRP A 205 -26.94 -7.22 8.48
CA TRP A 205 -27.08 -5.89 9.06
C TRP A 205 -27.92 -4.95 8.19
N ALA A 206 -27.76 -5.02 6.86
CA ALA A 206 -28.58 -4.26 5.93
C ALA A 206 -30.05 -4.68 6.02
N GLN A 207 -30.33 -5.99 6.05
CA GLN A 207 -31.69 -6.50 6.21
C GLN A 207 -32.29 -6.10 7.57
N PHE A 208 -31.51 -6.18 8.65
CA PHE A 208 -31.93 -5.70 9.97
C PHE A 208 -32.25 -4.21 9.94
N SER A 209 -31.43 -3.41 9.27
CA SER A 209 -31.63 -1.96 9.14
C SER A 209 -32.87 -1.62 8.31
N GLU A 210 -33.22 -2.44 7.32
CA GLU A 210 -34.47 -2.27 6.56
C GLU A 210 -35.70 -2.54 7.42
N VAL A 211 -35.71 -3.67 8.14
CA VAL A 211 -36.88 -4.09 8.94
C VAL A 211 -37.08 -3.19 10.16
N PHE A 212 -35.99 -2.84 10.84
CA PHE A 212 -36.07 -2.17 12.13
C PHE A 212 -35.60 -0.71 12.06
N GLY A 213 -34.76 -0.31 11.11
CA GLY A 213 -34.19 1.04 11.07
C GLY A 213 -35.19 2.13 10.68
N MET A 214 -36.27 1.77 9.96
CA MET A 214 -37.30 2.72 9.52
C MET A 214 -38.64 2.47 10.25
N PRO A 215 -39.35 3.51 10.71
CA PRO A 215 -40.65 3.35 11.32
C PRO A 215 -41.70 2.95 10.27
N ILE A 216 -42.64 2.07 10.67
CA ILE A 216 -43.84 1.76 9.90
C ILE A 216 -44.92 2.79 10.24
N GLN A 217 -45.56 3.38 9.24
CA GLN A 217 -46.71 4.26 9.42
C GLN A 217 -47.95 3.40 9.64
N GLU A 218 -48.57 3.54 10.81
CA GLU A 218 -49.79 2.80 11.18
C GLU A 218 -51.03 3.68 10.93
N TYR A 219 -51.99 3.13 10.20
CA TYR A 219 -53.28 3.76 9.89
C TYR A 219 -54.42 2.86 10.37
N ILE A 220 -55.16 3.36 11.35
CA ILE A 220 -56.27 2.64 11.97
C ILE A 220 -57.59 3.21 11.44
N TYR A 221 -58.47 2.35 10.94
CA TYR A 221 -59.81 2.73 10.49
C TYR A 221 -60.89 1.86 11.16
N ASP A 222 -62.14 2.32 11.09
CA ASP A 222 -63.29 1.53 11.55
C ASP A 222 -63.67 0.50 10.48
N SER A 223 -63.93 -0.76 10.86
CA SER A 223 -64.22 -1.84 9.89
C SER A 223 -65.52 -1.58 9.11
N ASP A 224 -66.43 -0.84 9.73
CA ASP A 224 -67.77 -0.57 9.19
C ASP A 224 -67.84 0.75 8.42
N ASP A 225 -66.73 1.50 8.30
CA ASP A 225 -66.64 2.81 7.62
C ASP A 225 -65.61 2.79 6.46
N ASP A 226 -66.10 2.51 5.25
CA ASP A 226 -65.29 2.54 4.03
C ASP A 226 -64.74 3.95 3.70
N GLU A 227 -65.40 5.04 4.11
CA GLU A 227 -64.88 6.41 3.93
C GLU A 227 -63.69 6.69 4.86
N SER A 228 -63.67 6.11 6.06
CA SER A 228 -62.49 6.16 6.94
C SER A 228 -61.29 5.45 6.33
N ARG A 229 -61.49 4.29 5.68
CA ARG A 229 -60.40 3.57 5.00
C ARG A 229 -59.83 4.38 3.85
N GLN A 230 -60.70 5.00 3.05
CA GLN A 230 -60.30 5.80 1.90
C GLN A 230 -59.49 7.04 2.32
N ARG A 231 -59.92 7.77 3.36
CA ARG A 231 -59.16 8.92 3.92
C ARG A 231 -57.78 8.50 4.43
N ALA A 232 -57.69 7.37 5.12
CA ALA A 232 -56.40 6.84 5.58
C ALA A 232 -55.43 6.57 4.42
N MET A 233 -55.92 5.99 3.31
CA MET A 233 -55.10 5.74 2.11
C MET A 233 -54.66 7.04 1.42
N GLU A 234 -55.52 8.06 1.37
CA GLU A 234 -55.18 9.37 0.80
C GLU A 234 -54.15 10.12 1.65
N ASP A 235 -54.31 10.12 2.97
CA ASP A 235 -53.34 10.69 3.91
C ASP A 235 -51.98 10.01 3.78
N ALA A 236 -51.97 8.68 3.65
CA ALA A 236 -50.76 7.89 3.44
C ALA A 236 -50.10 8.18 2.09
N ALA A 237 -50.87 8.32 1.01
CA ALA A 237 -50.35 8.70 -0.31
C ALA A 237 -49.68 10.08 -0.30
N ASN A 238 -50.16 11.00 0.54
CA ASN A 238 -49.58 12.33 0.73
C ASN A 238 -48.36 12.34 1.68
N ALA A 239 -48.23 11.35 2.56
CA ALA A 239 -47.18 11.30 3.59
C ALA A 239 -45.82 10.77 3.10
N GLY A 240 -45.73 10.16 1.92
CA GLY A 240 -44.47 9.74 1.28
C GLY A 240 -44.22 8.22 1.26
N SER A 241 -42.96 7.82 1.05
CA SER A 241 -42.55 6.45 0.66
C SER A 241 -42.15 5.52 1.82
N LEU A 242 -42.73 5.68 3.01
CA LEU A 242 -42.50 4.75 4.13
C LEU A 242 -43.37 3.50 4.01
N ALA A 243 -43.02 2.43 4.73
CA ALA A 243 -43.89 1.26 4.85
C ALA A 243 -45.18 1.65 5.59
N GLN A 244 -46.33 1.23 5.08
CA GLN A 244 -47.66 1.59 5.59
C GLN A 244 -48.41 0.33 6.01
N PHE A 245 -48.99 0.36 7.21
CA PHE A 245 -49.83 -0.71 7.75
C PHE A 245 -51.24 -0.18 7.98
N PHE A 246 -52.20 -0.64 7.17
CA PHE A 246 -53.61 -0.28 7.25
C PHE A 246 -54.39 -1.41 7.89
N HIS A 247 -55.09 -1.15 8.98
CA HIS A 247 -55.88 -2.19 9.64
C HIS A 247 -57.10 -1.66 10.41
N ALA A 248 -58.06 -2.55 10.65
CA ALA A 248 -59.18 -2.29 11.55
C ALA A 248 -58.74 -2.41 13.02
N LYS A 249 -59.49 -1.76 13.93
CA LYS A 249 -59.17 -1.67 15.37
C LYS A 249 -58.90 -3.00 16.09
N ASP A 250 -59.39 -4.12 15.55
CA ASP A 250 -59.27 -5.46 16.13
C ASP A 250 -58.04 -6.24 15.61
N THR A 251 -57.30 -5.68 14.65
CA THR A 251 -56.09 -6.26 14.10
C THR A 251 -54.87 -5.51 14.67
N GLU A 252 -53.73 -6.18 14.82
CA GLU A 252 -52.47 -5.57 15.28
C GLU A 252 -51.27 -6.12 14.51
N LEU A 253 -50.24 -5.30 14.29
CA LEU A 253 -48.94 -5.73 13.78
C LEU A 253 -47.93 -5.76 14.92
N LYS A 254 -47.42 -6.95 15.25
CA LYS A 254 -46.37 -7.13 16.25
C LYS A 254 -45.06 -7.54 15.61
N LEU A 255 -44.11 -6.60 15.54
CA LEU A 255 -42.72 -6.90 15.25
C LEU A 255 -42.10 -7.51 16.52
N THR A 256 -41.80 -8.80 16.46
CA THR A 256 -41.19 -9.51 17.59
C THR A 256 -39.67 -9.54 17.42
N GLU A 257 -38.94 -8.99 18.38
CA GLU A 257 -37.49 -8.95 18.38
C GLU A 257 -36.88 -9.84 19.49
N ALA A 258 -35.69 -10.36 19.24
CA ALA A 258 -34.88 -11.01 20.27
C ALA A 258 -34.16 -9.93 21.12
N GLY A 259 -34.87 -9.32 22.08
CA GLY A 259 -34.28 -8.38 23.03
C GLY A 259 -34.18 -6.92 22.55
N ASN A 260 -33.06 -6.24 22.83
CA ASN A 260 -32.86 -4.80 22.57
C ASN A 260 -32.27 -4.55 21.15
N LYS A 261 -32.98 -3.77 20.33
CA LYS A 261 -32.59 -3.34 18.97
C LYS A 261 -31.16 -2.81 18.87
N THR A 262 -30.74 -1.93 19.79
CA THR A 262 -29.38 -1.36 19.78
C THR A 262 -28.32 -2.44 19.99
N GLY A 263 -28.57 -3.39 20.90
CA GLY A 263 -27.64 -4.50 21.13
C GLY A 263 -27.47 -5.40 19.91
N SER A 264 -28.52 -5.59 19.11
CA SER A 264 -28.46 -6.38 17.89
C SER A 264 -27.65 -5.68 16.79
N ALA A 265 -27.84 -4.37 16.59
CA ALA A 265 -27.05 -3.58 15.63
C ALA A 265 -25.56 -3.59 15.96
N ASP A 266 -25.20 -3.39 17.24
CA ASP A 266 -23.81 -3.40 17.72
C ASP A 266 -23.09 -4.72 17.45
N VAL A 267 -23.81 -5.86 17.48
CA VAL A 267 -23.23 -7.19 17.25
C VAL A 267 -22.73 -7.31 15.81
N TYR A 268 -23.52 -6.84 14.83
CA TYR A 268 -23.15 -6.88 13.42
C TYR A 268 -21.94 -6.00 13.12
N GLU A 269 -21.94 -4.76 13.62
CA GLU A 269 -20.83 -3.83 13.45
C GLU A 269 -19.53 -4.40 14.05
N ARG A 270 -19.57 -4.84 15.31
CA ARG A 270 -18.39 -5.42 16.00
C ARG A 270 -17.84 -6.66 15.31
N LEU A 271 -18.70 -7.47 14.70
CA LEU A 271 -18.26 -8.63 13.93
C LEU A 271 -17.59 -8.20 12.60
N CYS A 272 -18.13 -7.20 11.91
CA CYS A 272 -17.49 -6.62 10.73
C CYS A 272 -16.11 -6.02 11.07
N GLU A 273 -16.02 -5.26 12.16
CA GLU A 273 -14.75 -4.72 12.67
C GLU A 273 -13.79 -5.83 13.04
N ARG A 274 -14.25 -6.90 13.70
CA ARG A 274 -13.40 -8.06 14.02
C ARG A 274 -12.80 -8.67 12.75
N CYS A 275 -13.61 -8.85 11.71
CA CYS A 275 -13.15 -9.40 10.45
C CYS A 275 -12.08 -8.50 9.79
N ASN A 276 -12.32 -7.19 9.75
CA ASN A 276 -11.34 -6.23 9.21
C ASN A 276 -10.02 -6.26 10.01
N ASN A 277 -10.09 -6.27 11.34
CA ASN A 277 -8.93 -6.39 12.22
C ASN A 277 -8.10 -7.66 11.95
N GLU A 278 -8.75 -8.82 11.80
CA GLU A 278 -8.04 -10.08 11.51
C GLU A 278 -7.39 -10.08 10.12
N ILE A 279 -8.04 -9.46 9.12
CA ILE A 279 -7.46 -9.24 7.79
C ILE A 279 -6.23 -8.32 7.87
N SER A 280 -6.32 -7.20 8.60
CA SER A 280 -5.20 -6.27 8.79
C SER A 280 -4.00 -6.95 9.45
N LYS A 281 -4.24 -7.74 10.51
CA LYS A 281 -3.18 -8.51 11.19
C LYS A 281 -2.53 -9.55 10.28
N LEU A 282 -3.33 -10.26 9.48
CA LEU A 282 -2.83 -11.27 8.55
C LEU A 282 -1.91 -10.65 7.49
N ILE A 283 -2.28 -9.49 6.94
CA ILE A 283 -1.56 -8.88 5.81
C ILE A 283 -0.43 -7.97 6.29
N LEU A 284 -0.66 -7.09 7.26
CA LEU A 284 0.30 -6.06 7.70
C LEU A 284 0.98 -6.38 9.04
N GLY A 285 0.53 -7.42 9.74
CA GLY A 285 1.01 -7.74 11.10
C GLY A 285 0.47 -6.81 12.19
N ASN A 286 -0.39 -5.84 11.84
CA ASN A 286 -0.98 -4.90 12.78
C ASN A 286 -2.32 -4.34 12.28
N THR A 287 -3.04 -3.61 13.14
CA THR A 287 -4.33 -2.95 12.82
C THR A 287 -4.22 -1.43 12.75
N LEU A 288 -3.43 -0.80 13.64
CA LEU A 288 -3.48 0.64 13.91
C LEU A 288 -3.04 1.53 12.74
N THR A 289 -2.23 1.03 11.80
CA THR A 289 -1.82 1.85 10.65
C THR A 289 -2.84 1.86 9.52
N THR A 290 -3.94 1.11 9.67
CA THR A 290 -5.05 1.05 8.71
C THR A 290 -6.37 1.48 9.36
N GLU A 291 -6.57 1.15 10.64
CA GLU A 291 -7.76 1.50 11.42
C GLU A 291 -7.37 2.48 12.54
N SER A 292 -8.02 3.65 12.57
CA SER A 292 -7.83 4.59 13.68
C SER A 292 -8.57 4.09 14.91
N SER A 293 -7.86 3.94 16.03
CA SER A 293 -8.46 3.72 17.35
C SER A 293 -8.64 5.06 18.05
N GLU A 294 -9.77 5.27 18.74
CA GLU A 294 -10.01 6.42 19.62
C GLU A 294 -8.91 6.60 20.69
N LYS A 295 -8.08 5.58 20.94
CA LYS A 295 -6.99 5.56 21.92
C LYS A 295 -5.59 5.53 21.28
N GLY A 296 -5.46 5.85 19.99
CA GLY A 296 -4.16 5.86 19.30
C GLY A 296 -3.25 6.99 19.77
N THR A 297 -2.21 6.67 20.55
CA THR A 297 -1.14 7.64 20.86
C THR A 297 -0.05 7.62 19.78
N GLN A 298 0.66 8.74 19.58
CA GLN A 298 1.81 8.82 18.64
C GLN A 298 2.89 7.75 18.92
N ALA A 299 3.11 7.42 20.19
CA ALA A 299 4.03 6.36 20.60
C ALA A 299 3.57 4.98 20.10
N LEU A 300 2.27 4.69 20.17
CA LEU A 300 1.71 3.44 19.68
C LEU A 300 1.82 3.35 18.16
N GLY A 301 1.49 4.43 17.43
CA GLY A 301 1.66 4.50 15.97
C GLY A 301 3.11 4.23 15.53
N THR A 302 4.09 4.76 16.25
CA THR A 302 5.52 4.52 15.97
C THR A 302 5.90 3.04 16.13
N VAL A 303 5.36 2.35 17.13
CA VAL A 303 5.62 0.91 17.33
C VAL A 303 5.00 0.08 16.20
N HIS A 304 3.76 0.37 15.79
CA HIS A 304 3.12 -0.35 14.69
C HIS A 304 3.82 -0.11 13.36
N LYS A 305 4.28 1.12 13.10
CA LYS A 305 5.11 1.42 11.92
C LYS A 305 6.37 0.55 11.89
N LYS A 306 7.09 0.39 13.01
CA LYS A 306 8.26 -0.51 13.08
C LYS A 306 7.94 -1.97 12.76
N VAL A 307 6.74 -2.45 13.10
CA VAL A 307 6.30 -3.81 12.73
C VAL A 307 6.05 -3.89 11.23
N GLU A 308 5.38 -2.89 10.66
CA GLU A 308 5.13 -2.79 9.23
C GLU A 308 6.45 -2.67 8.42
N ASP A 309 7.40 -1.88 8.90
CA ASP A 309 8.73 -1.72 8.29
C ASP A 309 9.50 -3.07 8.26
N LYS A 310 9.34 -3.93 9.28
CA LYS A 310 9.92 -5.28 9.27
C LYS A 310 9.26 -6.20 8.25
N VAL A 311 7.95 -6.07 8.05
CA VAL A 311 7.23 -6.79 6.98
C VAL A 311 7.73 -6.35 5.62
N LEU A 312 7.88 -5.03 5.42
CA LEU A 312 8.47 -4.45 4.21
C LEU A 312 9.90 -4.95 3.96
N GLU A 313 10.75 -4.98 4.99
CA GLU A 313 12.12 -5.49 4.87
C GLU A 313 12.13 -6.98 4.46
N ALA A 314 11.25 -7.80 5.03
CA ALA A 314 11.10 -9.20 4.67
C ALA A 314 10.61 -9.38 3.22
N ASP A 315 9.70 -8.53 2.75
CA ASP A 315 9.22 -8.56 1.36
C ASP A 315 10.29 -8.10 0.37
N ARG A 316 11.06 -7.06 0.71
CA ARG A 316 12.24 -6.64 -0.07
C ARG A 316 13.25 -7.78 -0.20
N LYS A 317 13.60 -8.43 0.92
CA LYS A 317 14.50 -9.59 0.92
C LYS A 317 13.98 -10.73 0.05
N TYR A 318 12.67 -11.00 0.10
CA TYR A 318 12.06 -12.01 -0.75
C TYR A 318 12.21 -11.70 -2.24
N VAL A 319 11.93 -10.46 -2.65
CA VAL A 319 12.13 -10.01 -4.04
C VAL A 319 13.60 -10.12 -4.45
N LEU A 320 14.53 -9.66 -3.62
CA LEU A 320 15.96 -9.75 -3.91
C LEU A 320 16.44 -11.19 -4.05
N ASN A 321 15.90 -12.13 -3.25
CA ASN A 321 16.27 -13.53 -3.37
C ASN A 321 15.84 -14.11 -4.72
N VAL A 322 14.61 -13.84 -5.15
CA VAL A 322 14.11 -14.30 -6.46
C VAL A 322 14.96 -13.72 -7.59
N LEU A 323 15.27 -12.42 -7.54
CA LEU A 323 16.06 -11.75 -8.59
C LEU A 323 17.52 -12.21 -8.64
N ASN A 324 18.16 -12.39 -7.49
CA ASN A 324 19.59 -12.73 -7.41
C ASN A 324 19.90 -14.23 -7.49
N TYR A 325 18.93 -15.12 -7.22
CA TYR A 325 19.16 -16.57 -7.19
C TYR A 325 18.31 -17.34 -8.21
N ASP A 326 17.02 -17.01 -8.35
CA ASP A 326 16.12 -17.80 -9.21
C ASP A 326 16.08 -17.28 -10.66
N MET A 327 16.32 -15.99 -10.85
CA MET A 327 16.12 -15.32 -12.14
C MET A 327 17.40 -15.14 -12.98
N THR A 328 18.59 -15.33 -12.40
CA THR A 328 19.89 -15.01 -13.05
C THR A 328 20.07 -15.70 -14.40
N ASP A 329 19.77 -17.00 -14.48
CA ASP A 329 19.86 -17.78 -15.73
C ASP A 329 18.84 -17.31 -16.79
N ILE A 330 17.67 -16.87 -16.37
CA ILE A 330 16.64 -16.33 -17.26
C ILE A 330 17.08 -14.97 -17.78
N LEU A 331 17.60 -14.09 -16.92
CA LEU A 331 18.15 -12.79 -17.31
C LEU A 331 19.30 -12.95 -18.31
N LEU A 332 20.21 -13.88 -18.07
CA LEU A 332 21.34 -14.15 -18.97
C LEU A 332 20.85 -14.58 -20.36
N ARG A 333 19.90 -15.53 -20.43
CA ARG A 333 19.25 -15.92 -21.71
C ARG A 333 18.50 -14.75 -22.34
N MET A 334 17.90 -13.90 -21.53
CA MET A 334 17.27 -12.65 -21.96
C MET A 334 18.28 -11.58 -22.41
N GLY A 335 19.58 -11.81 -22.26
CA GLY A 335 20.67 -10.92 -22.70
C GLY A 335 21.07 -9.87 -21.66
N ILE A 336 20.63 -10.04 -20.42
CA ILE A 336 21.00 -9.23 -19.25
C ILE A 336 21.99 -10.06 -18.44
N ASN A 337 23.28 -9.75 -18.53
CA ASN A 337 24.29 -10.45 -17.75
C ASN A 337 24.37 -9.87 -16.34
N THR A 338 23.99 -10.65 -15.33
CA THR A 338 24.04 -10.24 -13.92
C THR A 338 25.26 -10.81 -13.16
N GLU A 339 26.19 -11.47 -13.84
CA GLU A 339 27.40 -12.00 -13.21
C GLU A 339 28.23 -10.89 -12.54
N GLY A 340 28.73 -11.16 -11.32
CA GLY A 340 29.56 -10.23 -10.57
C GLY A 340 28.83 -9.05 -9.93
N GLY A 341 27.52 -8.90 -10.15
CA GLY A 341 26.71 -7.88 -9.51
C GLY A 341 25.54 -8.45 -8.72
N THR A 342 24.84 -7.58 -8.00
CA THR A 342 23.64 -7.93 -7.22
C THR A 342 22.57 -6.86 -7.33
N PHE A 343 21.32 -7.28 -7.34
CA PHE A 343 20.17 -6.42 -7.10
C PHE A 343 20.14 -6.04 -5.62
N CYS A 344 19.91 -4.76 -5.34
CA CYS A 344 19.75 -4.24 -3.99
C CYS A 344 18.71 -3.13 -3.95
N PHE A 345 18.06 -2.99 -2.79
CA PHE A 345 17.39 -1.75 -2.44
C PHE A 345 18.44 -0.85 -1.79
N PRO A 346 18.97 0.18 -2.49
CA PRO A 346 19.81 1.16 -1.84
C PRO A 346 19.08 1.68 -0.61
N GLU A 347 19.72 1.58 0.55
CA GLU A 347 19.23 2.33 1.70
C GLU A 347 19.27 3.81 1.27
N PRO A 348 18.12 4.52 1.30
CA PRO A 348 18.19 5.95 1.25
C PRO A 348 19.16 6.32 2.36
N LYS A 349 20.20 7.10 2.06
CA LYS A 349 20.95 7.77 3.12
C LYS A 349 19.91 8.62 3.81
N GLU A 350 19.25 8.08 4.83
CA GLU A 350 18.25 8.77 5.62
C GLU A 350 19.01 9.86 6.32
N THR A 351 18.91 11.00 5.69
CA THR A 351 19.57 12.17 6.14
C THR A 351 18.57 13.26 5.82
N ASP A 352 17.54 13.28 6.66
CA ASP A 352 16.82 14.52 6.93
C ASP A 352 17.86 15.64 6.99
N ALA A 353 17.58 16.77 6.33
CA ALA A 353 18.48 17.90 6.29
C ALA A 353 18.91 18.31 7.71
N GLY A 354 18.02 18.22 8.70
CA GLY A 354 18.34 18.45 10.11
C GLY A 354 19.40 17.49 10.66
N THR A 355 19.22 16.19 10.42
CA THR A 355 20.16 15.15 10.82
C THR A 355 21.51 15.30 10.09
N LYS A 356 21.52 15.62 8.78
CA LYS A 356 22.76 15.97 8.04
C LYS A 356 23.51 17.12 8.67
N ILE A 357 22.80 18.22 8.93
CA ILE A 357 23.38 19.42 9.53
C ILE A 357 23.96 19.06 10.90
N SER A 358 23.27 18.25 11.70
CA SER A 358 23.76 17.83 13.01
C SER A 358 25.04 17.00 12.92
N ILE A 359 25.09 16.02 11.99
CA ILE A 359 26.27 15.19 11.75
C ILE A 359 27.42 16.03 11.23
N LEU A 360 27.22 16.84 10.19
CA LEU A 360 28.25 17.72 9.62
C LEU A 360 28.77 18.72 10.66
N THR A 361 27.90 19.25 11.50
CA THR A 361 28.28 20.12 12.62
C THR A 361 29.14 19.38 13.65
N GLN A 362 28.79 18.14 14.01
CA GLN A 362 29.59 17.31 14.92
C GLN A 362 30.94 16.91 14.31
N LEU A 363 30.98 16.54 13.03
CA LEU A 363 32.22 16.22 12.31
C LEU A 363 33.17 17.42 12.26
N LYS A 364 32.64 18.63 11.99
CA LYS A 364 33.43 19.86 11.99
C LYS A 364 33.87 20.28 13.39
N LYS A 365 32.98 20.24 14.39
CA LYS A 365 33.26 20.74 15.75
C LYS A 365 34.05 19.77 16.62
N ASN A 366 33.74 18.48 16.56
CA ASN A 366 34.29 17.49 17.50
C ASN A 366 35.49 16.73 16.92
N PHE A 367 35.49 16.52 15.59
CA PHE A 367 36.52 15.74 14.91
C PHE A 367 37.44 16.61 14.04
N ASN A 368 37.14 17.91 13.92
CA ASN A 368 37.88 18.89 13.13
C ASN A 368 38.19 18.41 11.70
N ILE A 369 37.24 17.68 11.11
CA ILE A 369 37.37 17.16 9.75
C ILE A 369 37.15 18.32 8.77
N PRO A 370 38.09 18.59 7.86
CA PRO A 370 37.89 19.58 6.80
C PRO A 370 36.81 19.07 5.84
N ILE A 371 35.70 19.79 5.76
CA ILE A 371 34.60 19.52 4.83
C ILE A 371 34.75 20.51 3.69
N ASP A 372 34.65 20.02 2.45
CA ASP A 372 34.64 20.87 1.26
C ASP A 372 33.34 21.68 1.22
N ASP A 373 33.46 22.98 0.91
CA ASP A 373 32.30 23.85 0.83
C ASP A 373 31.50 23.58 -0.44
N ASP A 374 32.13 23.11 -1.52
CA ASP A 374 31.44 22.74 -2.77
C ASP A 374 30.50 21.55 -2.56
N TYR A 375 30.97 20.56 -1.79
CA TYR A 375 30.14 19.45 -1.34
C TYR A 375 28.91 19.94 -0.54
N LEU A 376 29.04 20.97 0.31
CA LEU A 376 27.90 21.50 1.07
C LEU A 376 26.88 22.20 0.18
N TYR A 377 27.31 22.97 -0.82
CA TYR A 377 26.38 23.63 -1.76
C TYR A 377 25.62 22.61 -2.61
N GLU A 378 26.30 21.59 -3.14
CA GLU A 378 25.65 20.51 -3.90
C GLU A 378 24.70 19.67 -3.03
N GLU A 379 25.13 19.24 -1.85
CA GLU A 379 24.36 18.32 -1.00
C GLU A 379 23.08 18.98 -0.43
N PHE A 380 23.09 20.30 -0.21
CA PHE A 380 21.92 21.05 0.28
C PHE A 380 21.15 21.78 -0.82
N GLY A 381 21.57 21.69 -2.09
CA GLY A 381 20.91 22.36 -3.22
C GLY A 381 20.88 23.89 -3.11
N ILE A 382 21.94 24.47 -2.54
CA ILE A 382 22.08 25.93 -2.38
C ILE A 382 23.01 26.43 -3.47
N ASP A 383 22.62 27.49 -4.17
CA ASP A 383 23.48 28.11 -5.18
C ASP A 383 24.70 28.78 -4.53
N LYS A 384 25.89 28.43 -5.03
CA LYS A 384 27.14 29.05 -4.58
C LYS A 384 27.17 30.52 -5.04
N PRO A 385 27.35 31.49 -4.14
CA PRO A 385 27.35 32.90 -4.50
C PRO A 385 28.53 33.25 -5.42
N ALA A 386 28.30 34.11 -6.41
CA ALA A 386 29.32 34.49 -7.41
C ALA A 386 30.57 35.16 -6.80
N ASN A 387 30.43 35.80 -5.63
CA ASN A 387 31.50 36.45 -4.88
C ASN A 387 31.99 35.61 -3.69
N TYR A 388 31.84 34.28 -3.74
CA TYR A 388 32.19 33.36 -2.66
C TYR A 388 33.61 33.55 -2.09
N GLU A 389 34.62 33.69 -2.95
CA GLU A 389 36.02 33.88 -2.50
C GLU A 389 36.22 35.18 -1.71
N GLN A 390 35.50 36.24 -2.08
CA GLN A 390 35.55 37.53 -1.38
C GLN A 390 34.90 37.40 0.01
N LEU A 391 33.72 36.77 0.10
CA LEU A 391 33.02 36.54 1.37
C LEU A 391 33.84 35.65 2.33
N LYS A 392 34.53 34.63 1.81
CA LYS A 392 35.38 33.75 2.61
C LYS A 392 36.65 34.46 3.11
N ALA A 393 37.22 35.36 2.30
CA ALA A 393 38.33 36.20 2.72
C ALA A 393 37.92 37.20 3.81
N GLU A 394 36.74 37.80 3.70
CA GLU A 394 36.17 38.68 4.72
C GLU A 394 35.91 37.93 6.04
N GLN A 395 35.36 36.72 5.98
CA GLN A 395 35.15 35.87 7.17
C GLN A 395 36.47 35.52 7.88
N LYS A 396 37.51 35.11 7.13
CA LYS A 396 38.84 34.83 7.71
C LYS A 396 39.46 36.08 8.34
N THR A 397 39.25 37.24 7.75
CA THR A 397 39.76 38.52 8.26
C THR A 397 39.03 38.93 9.54
N ALA A 398 37.70 38.70 9.62
CA ALA A 398 36.90 38.93 10.81
C ALA A 398 37.28 37.97 11.96
N GLU A 399 37.49 36.68 11.67
CA GLU A 399 37.94 35.68 12.66
C GLU A 399 39.34 36.02 13.23
N GLN A 400 40.23 36.60 12.44
CA GLN A 400 41.55 37.06 12.89
C GLN A 400 41.46 38.34 13.74
N ALA A 401 40.50 39.22 13.46
CA ALA A 401 40.29 40.44 14.24
C ALA A 401 39.74 40.16 15.65
N ASP A 402 38.89 39.14 15.80
CA ASP A 402 38.31 38.73 17.09
C ASP A 402 39.30 37.99 18.01
N GLN A 403 40.46 37.56 17.50
CA GLN A 403 41.52 36.90 18.30
C GLN A 403 42.52 37.88 18.95
N ILE A 404 42.35 39.19 18.76
CA ILE A 404 43.22 40.22 19.36
C ILE A 404 42.64 40.65 20.72
N PRO A 405 43.29 40.37 21.87
CA PRO A 405 42.82 40.85 23.17
C PRO A 405 42.98 42.37 23.26
N SER A 406 41.91 43.08 23.62
CA SER A 406 41.96 44.52 23.89
C SER A 406 42.95 44.82 25.04
N PRO A 407 43.90 45.78 24.89
CA PRO A 407 44.87 46.08 25.95
C PRO A 407 44.23 46.73 27.18
N LYS A 408 44.61 46.26 28.37
CA LYS A 408 44.30 46.88 29.68
C LYS A 408 44.85 48.31 29.71
N LYS A 409 44.00 49.30 30.06
CA LYS A 409 44.45 50.65 30.42
C LYS A 409 45.00 50.65 31.84
N GLU A 410 46.24 51.12 32.01
CA GLU A 410 46.83 51.45 33.30
C GLU A 410 46.28 52.78 33.86
N PRO A 411 46.30 52.99 35.19
CA PRO A 411 45.57 54.07 35.86
C PRO A 411 46.47 55.26 36.26
N GLU A 412 45.89 56.46 36.25
CA GLU A 412 46.43 57.67 36.90
C GLU A 412 45.26 58.62 37.30
N PRO A 413 45.41 59.53 38.26
CA PRO A 413 45.37 59.27 39.70
C PRO A 413 44.15 59.92 40.40
N ALA A 414 43.98 59.58 41.68
CA ALA A 414 42.85 59.93 42.52
C ALA A 414 42.66 61.45 42.77
N ASN A 415 41.41 61.92 42.69
CA ASN A 415 40.96 63.05 43.51
C ASN A 415 39.53 62.85 44.02
N LYS A 416 39.33 63.21 45.28
CA LYS A 416 38.12 62.99 46.09
C LYS A 416 37.00 63.96 45.71
N GLY A 417 35.76 63.48 45.63
CA GLY A 417 34.57 64.36 45.66
C GLY A 417 33.27 63.67 45.23
N ARG A 418 32.40 63.42 46.20
CA ARG A 418 30.92 63.41 46.23
C ARG A 418 30.10 63.02 44.96
N ASP A 419 29.22 62.04 45.18
CA ASP A 419 27.80 61.91 44.77
C ASP A 419 27.31 62.67 43.52
N ASP A 420 26.85 61.92 42.50
CA ASP A 420 25.52 62.01 41.86
C ASP A 420 25.45 61.14 40.57
N GLU A 421 24.37 60.35 40.40
CA GLU A 421 24.05 59.54 39.19
C GLU A 421 23.80 60.41 37.93
N PRO A 422 23.94 59.89 36.67
CA PRO A 422 22.71 59.67 35.88
C PRO A 422 22.70 58.60 34.74
N THR A 423 21.58 57.85 34.70
CA THR A 423 20.68 57.36 33.61
C THR A 423 21.05 56.52 32.36
N PRO A 424 20.11 55.65 31.88
CA PRO A 424 20.29 54.67 30.81
C PRO A 424 19.56 55.01 29.50
N LYS A 425 20.28 55.40 28.45
CA LYS A 425 19.73 55.49 27.07
C LYS A 425 20.76 55.06 26.04
N GLN A 426 20.77 53.76 25.72
CA GLN A 426 21.27 53.23 24.44
C GLN A 426 20.96 51.74 24.20
N LYS A 427 20.52 50.98 25.22
CA LYS A 427 20.14 49.54 25.06
C LYS A 427 18.73 49.27 24.52
N ARG A 428 17.96 50.31 24.12
CA ARG A 428 16.54 50.17 23.75
C ARG A 428 16.26 50.03 22.25
N ASN A 429 17.24 50.33 21.37
CA ASN A 429 17.02 50.27 19.91
C ASN A 429 17.20 48.87 19.30
N PHE A 430 18.06 48.02 19.85
CA PHE A 430 18.34 46.71 19.23
C PHE A 430 17.25 45.65 19.46
N ARG A 431 16.57 45.69 20.62
CA ARG A 431 15.47 44.76 20.95
C ARG A 431 14.17 45.03 20.17
N ASN A 432 13.96 46.25 19.68
CA ASN A 432 12.79 46.60 18.87
C ASN A 432 12.96 46.21 17.40
N TRP A 433 14.19 46.12 16.89
CA TRP A 433 14.48 45.64 15.53
C TRP A 433 14.28 44.13 15.40
N LEU A 434 14.74 43.34 16.38
CA LEU A 434 14.58 41.88 16.39
C LEU A 434 13.13 41.39 16.57
N LYS A 435 12.25 42.18 17.18
CA LYS A 435 10.82 41.82 17.33
C LYS A 435 9.98 42.03 16.07
N GLY A 436 10.44 42.84 15.11
CA GLY A 436 9.74 43.05 13.83
C GLY A 436 9.98 41.96 12.79
N PHE A 437 11.00 41.11 12.99
CA PHE A 437 11.42 40.11 12.00
C PHE A 437 10.77 38.73 12.19
N PHE A 438 10.14 38.47 13.34
CA PHE A 438 9.54 37.17 13.70
C PHE A 438 8.11 37.28 14.23
N VAL A 439 7.22 38.01 13.54
CA VAL A 439 5.77 37.92 13.78
C VAL A 439 4.98 38.06 12.47
N LYS A 440 4.57 36.93 11.90
CA LYS A 440 3.31 36.79 11.15
C LYS A 440 2.75 35.38 11.38
N ALA A 441 2.29 35.14 12.60
CA ALA A 441 1.25 34.16 12.88
C ALA A 441 0.05 34.97 13.40
N PRO A 442 -1.15 34.89 12.78
CA PRO A 442 -2.32 35.54 13.33
C PRO A 442 -2.78 34.77 14.58
N ALA A 443 -2.75 35.46 15.71
CA ALA A 443 -3.43 35.06 16.94
C ALA A 443 -4.67 35.94 17.08
N ASP A 444 -5.76 35.54 16.42
CA ASP A 444 -7.13 35.77 16.87
C ASP A 444 -8.09 34.93 16.01
N GLY A 445 -9.05 34.29 16.67
CA GLY A 445 -9.90 33.23 16.14
C GLY A 445 -10.71 33.63 14.90
N ALA A 446 -10.70 32.76 13.89
CA ALA A 446 -11.65 32.79 12.80
C ALA A 446 -12.91 32.00 13.19
N ALA A 447 -14.06 32.66 13.10
CA ALA A 447 -15.38 32.09 13.22
C ALA A 447 -15.63 31.01 12.16
N LEU A 448 -16.30 29.93 12.57
CA LEU A 448 -16.91 28.96 11.66
C LEU A 448 -18.29 29.49 11.27
N ASP A 449 -18.41 29.96 10.03
CA ASP A 449 -19.68 29.92 9.30
C ASP A 449 -19.54 28.85 8.22
N TRP A 450 -20.22 27.73 8.43
CA TRP A 450 -20.75 26.85 7.40
C TRP A 450 -22.22 26.57 7.71
#